data_AF-A0AAV4EW91-F1
#
_entry.id   AF-A0AAV4EW91-F1
#
_cell.length_a   1.000
_cell.length_b   1.000
_cell.length_c   1.000
_cell.angle_alpha   90.00
_cell.angle_beta   90.00
_cell.angle_gamma   90.00
#
_symmetry.space_group_name_H-M   'P 1'
#
loop_
_entity.id
_entity.type
_entity.pdbx_description
1 polymer ?
#
loop_
_entity_poly.entity_id
_entity_poly.type
_entity_poly.pdbx_seq_one_letter_code
_entity_poly.pdbx_strand_id
1 'polypeptide(L)'
;METGNVIHRTQIERGTTALYVSSKGDAQVWTNLQKAYEETDLVISSLTQWGEEPDIAHFETVDTYYSRIKAYRAQIAALNTTNITVPAVIKFYSDDNDVIIKWVGRRIQYSKSSELWKTLMGYYMLILSKEQAGVERALGSTFYAQGEYNLISSPVSFVGFSRTD
;
A
#
# COMPACT_ATOMS: atom_id res chain seq x y z
N MET A 1 -0.62 14.24 -9.84
CA MET A 1 -1.00 14.69 -8.49
C MET A 1 0.02 14.14 -7.51
N GLU A 2 0.50 14.95 -6.58
CA GLU A 2 1.53 14.58 -5.59
C GLU A 2 1.10 13.37 -4.74
N THR A 3 -0.18 13.29 -4.41
CA THR A 3 -0.82 12.16 -3.70
C THR A 3 -0.64 10.81 -4.40
N GLY A 4 -0.55 10.79 -5.73
CA GLY A 4 -0.28 9.56 -6.50
C GLY A 4 1.14 9.02 -6.30
N ASN A 5 2.11 9.90 -6.00
CA ASN A 5 3.46 9.48 -5.66
C ASN A 5 3.50 8.82 -4.28
N VAL A 6 2.71 9.33 -3.31
CA VAL A 6 2.58 8.73 -1.98
C VAL A 6 2.10 7.30 -2.10
N ILE A 7 0.98 7.08 -2.80
CA ILE A 7 0.42 5.74 -3.05
C ILE A 7 1.47 4.82 -3.71
N HIS A 8 2.21 5.33 -4.70
CA HIS A 8 3.23 4.52 -5.36
C HIS A 8 4.35 4.11 -4.41
N ARG A 9 4.84 5.04 -3.58
CA ARG A 9 5.93 4.78 -2.64
C ARG A 9 5.50 3.82 -1.52
N THR A 10 4.30 4.00 -0.99
CA THR A 10 3.73 3.12 0.05
C THR A 10 3.44 1.71 -0.48
N GLN A 11 3.08 1.54 -1.76
CA GLN A 11 2.97 0.23 -2.41
C GLN A 11 4.31 -0.51 -2.44
N ILE A 12 5.42 0.20 -2.73
CA ILE A 12 6.77 -0.37 -2.70
C ILE A 12 7.13 -0.74 -1.27
N GLU A 13 6.96 0.19 -0.33
CA GLU A 13 7.24 -0.03 1.09
C GLU A 13 6.47 -1.22 1.65
N ARG A 14 5.18 -1.37 1.32
CA ARG A 14 4.36 -2.53 1.68
C ARG A 14 4.99 -3.83 1.20
N GLY A 15 5.35 -3.90 -0.09
CA GLY A 15 5.93 -5.09 -0.70
C GLY A 15 7.26 -5.48 -0.04
N THR A 16 8.12 -4.50 0.19
CA THR A 16 9.42 -4.73 0.84
C THR A 16 9.27 -5.11 2.31
N THR A 17 8.31 -4.51 3.04
CA THR A 17 8.01 -4.86 4.43
C THR A 17 7.46 -6.28 4.53
N ALA A 18 6.53 -6.65 3.65
CA ALA A 18 5.98 -8.00 3.59
C ALA A 18 7.08 -9.04 3.30
N LEU A 19 7.99 -8.72 2.37
CA LEU A 19 9.15 -9.55 2.08
C LEU A 19 10.04 -9.71 3.32
N TYR A 20 10.37 -8.62 4.02
CA TYR A 20 11.21 -8.62 5.22
C TYR A 20 10.62 -9.47 6.36
N VAL A 21 9.31 -9.35 6.58
CA VAL A 21 8.58 -10.15 7.57
C VAL A 21 8.55 -11.61 7.14
N SER A 22 8.29 -11.91 5.86
CA SER A 22 8.27 -13.29 5.35
C SER A 22 9.64 -13.98 5.40
N SER A 23 10.72 -13.22 5.21
CA SER A 23 12.10 -13.71 5.30
C SER A 23 12.61 -13.82 6.73
N LYS A 24 11.76 -13.59 7.73
CA LYS A 24 12.10 -13.64 9.17
C LYS A 24 13.25 -12.70 9.54
N GLY A 25 13.28 -11.50 8.94
CA GLY A 25 14.23 -10.47 9.31
C GLY A 25 15.55 -10.49 8.55
N ASP A 26 15.57 -11.02 7.32
CA ASP A 26 16.78 -11.04 6.48
C ASP A 26 17.45 -9.66 6.36
N ALA A 27 18.76 -9.61 6.62
CA ALA A 27 19.54 -8.36 6.69
C ALA A 27 19.69 -7.66 5.33
N GLN A 28 19.71 -8.41 4.22
CA GLN A 28 19.77 -7.81 2.89
C GLN A 28 18.43 -7.18 2.52
N VAL A 29 17.32 -7.83 2.88
CA VAL A 29 15.98 -7.27 2.71
C VAL A 29 15.79 -6.04 3.61
N TRP A 30 16.35 -6.03 4.83
CA TRP A 30 16.33 -4.87 5.71
C TRP A 30 16.96 -3.63 5.07
N THR A 31 18.12 -3.78 4.42
CA THR A 31 18.78 -2.67 3.71
C THR A 31 17.87 -2.06 2.64
N ASN A 32 17.19 -2.91 1.86
CA ASN A 32 16.23 -2.46 0.84
C ASN A 32 15.01 -1.79 1.47
N LEU A 33 14.57 -2.27 2.64
CA LEU A 33 13.44 -1.72 3.38
C LEU A 33 13.75 -0.32 3.92
N GLN A 34 14.95 -0.10 4.48
CA GLN A 34 15.38 1.22 4.93
C GLN A 34 15.39 2.23 3.78
N LYS A 35 15.90 1.83 2.60
CA LYS A 35 15.84 2.68 1.40
C LYS A 35 14.39 2.98 0.98
N ALA A 36 13.50 1.99 1.05
CA ALA A 36 12.09 2.22 0.75
C ALA A 36 11.46 3.23 1.73
N TYR A 37 11.81 3.16 3.02
CA TYR A 37 11.37 4.13 4.05
C TYR A 37 11.82 5.55 3.74
N GLU A 38 13.11 5.74 3.43
CA GLU A 38 13.66 7.05 3.07
C GLU A 38 12.95 7.65 1.86
N GLU A 39 12.76 6.86 0.80
CA GLU A 39 12.10 7.31 -0.42
C GLU A 39 10.60 7.63 -0.19
N THR A 40 9.92 6.91 0.71
CA THR A 40 8.56 7.26 1.13
C THR A 40 8.53 8.56 1.92
N ASP A 41 9.47 8.76 2.84
CA ASP A 41 9.56 9.97 3.67
C ASP A 41 9.82 11.22 2.85
N LEU A 42 10.67 11.11 1.82
CA LEU A 42 10.90 12.18 0.85
C LEU A 42 9.62 12.60 0.13
N VAL A 43 8.79 11.64 -0.29
CA VAL A 43 7.54 11.95 -0.97
C VAL A 43 6.51 12.53 -0.01
N ILE A 44 6.38 11.98 1.21
CA ILE A 44 5.46 12.53 2.23
C ILE A 44 5.84 13.97 2.60
N SER A 45 7.12 14.23 2.83
CA SER A 45 7.61 15.59 3.18
C SER A 45 7.51 16.60 2.04
N SER A 46 7.47 16.14 0.78
CA SER A 46 7.28 17.00 -0.39
C SER A 46 5.82 17.39 -0.67
N LEU A 47 4.85 16.86 0.09
CA LEU A 47 3.43 17.14 -0.15
C LEU A 47 3.11 18.59 0.17
N THR A 48 2.61 19.31 -0.84
CA THR A 48 2.11 20.67 -0.68
C THR A 48 0.63 20.70 -0.31
N GLN A 49 -0.10 19.61 -0.59
CA GLN A 49 -1.52 19.46 -0.29
C GLN A 49 -1.82 18.09 0.31
N TRP A 50 -2.31 18.06 1.54
CA TRP A 50 -2.84 16.86 2.19
C TRP A 50 -4.37 16.78 2.03
N GLY A 51 -4.92 15.57 2.04
CA GLY A 51 -6.35 15.32 1.94
C GLY A 51 -7.09 15.69 3.22
N GLU A 52 -7.33 16.97 3.48
CA GLU A 52 -8.25 17.41 4.53
C GLU A 52 -9.68 17.21 4.05
N GLU A 53 -10.29 16.12 4.50
CA GLU A 53 -11.57 15.66 3.98
C GLU A 53 -12.42 15.18 5.18
N PRO A 54 -13.28 16.05 5.75
CA PRO A 54 -13.89 15.84 7.07
C PRO A 54 -14.69 14.53 7.23
N ASP A 55 -15.20 13.98 6.12
CA ASP A 55 -16.01 12.75 6.13
C ASP A 55 -15.20 11.45 5.89
N ILE A 56 -13.87 11.51 5.76
CA ILE A 56 -13.01 10.31 5.75
C ILE A 56 -12.12 10.38 7.00
N ALA A 57 -12.59 9.75 8.08
CA ALA A 57 -12.00 9.84 9.41
C ALA A 57 -10.67 9.05 9.59
N HIS A 58 -9.69 9.18 8.70
CA HIS A 58 -8.39 8.49 8.81
C HIS A 58 -7.23 9.49 8.61
N PHE A 59 -6.34 9.57 9.62
CA PHE A 59 -5.13 10.43 9.68
C PHE A 59 -5.30 11.82 9.03
N GLU A 60 -6.06 12.65 9.75
CA GLU A 60 -6.57 13.98 9.38
C GLU A 60 -5.51 14.95 8.85
N THR A 61 -4.25 14.80 9.28
CA THR A 61 -3.12 15.61 8.81
C THR A 61 -1.97 14.75 8.31
N VAL A 62 -1.12 15.34 7.46
CA VAL A 62 0.11 14.68 6.99
C VAL A 62 1.00 14.24 8.16
N ASP A 63 1.04 15.02 9.25
CA ASP A 63 1.81 14.69 10.45
C ASP A 63 1.24 13.48 11.19
N THR A 64 -0.09 13.36 11.27
CA THR A 64 -0.74 12.17 11.87
C THR A 64 -0.50 10.92 11.04
N TYR A 65 -0.51 11.05 9.70
CA TYR A 65 -0.17 9.95 8.80
C TYR A 65 1.31 9.55 8.93
N TYR A 66 2.21 10.53 8.92
CA TYR A 66 3.64 10.30 9.08
C TYR A 66 3.95 9.63 10.42
N SER A 67 3.32 10.09 11.50
CA SER A 67 3.46 9.50 12.84
C SER A 67 2.96 8.05 12.88
N ARG A 68 1.81 7.78 12.24
CA ARG A 68 1.25 6.43 12.11
C ARG A 68 2.21 5.48 11.38
N ILE A 69 2.75 5.89 10.23
CA ILE A 69 3.74 5.09 9.49
C ILE A 69 4.99 4.85 10.33
N LYS A 70 5.54 5.88 10.96
CA LYS A 70 6.75 5.71 11.79
C LYS A 70 6.52 4.77 12.98
N ALA A 71 5.36 4.86 13.62
CA ALA A 71 4.99 3.94 14.70
C ALA A 71 4.94 2.49 14.19
N TYR A 72 4.38 2.25 13.01
CA TYR A 72 4.33 0.91 12.42
C TYR A 72 5.73 0.39 12.05
N ARG A 73 6.57 1.23 11.43
CA ARG A 73 7.96 0.88 11.12
C ARG A 73 8.78 0.54 12.37
N ALA A 74 8.55 1.23 13.49
CA ALA A 74 9.19 0.90 14.76
C ALA A 74 8.77 -0.49 15.28
N GLN A 75 7.50 -0.87 15.11
CA GLN A 75 7.04 -2.23 15.42
C GLN A 75 7.72 -3.26 14.52
N ILE A 76 7.85 -2.97 13.21
CA ILE A 76 8.59 -3.84 12.28
C ILE A 76 10.05 -3.98 12.70
N ALA A 77 10.75 -2.89 12.99
CA ALA A 77 12.15 -2.94 13.41
C ALA A 77 12.36 -3.77 14.70
N ALA A 78 11.35 -3.79 15.56
CA ALA A 78 11.34 -4.57 16.79
C ALA A 78 10.93 -6.06 16.57
N LEU A 79 11.05 -6.61 15.34
CA LEU A 79 10.62 -7.95 14.89
C LEU A 79 10.65 -9.05 15.96
N ASN A 80 11.66 -9.06 16.84
CA ASN A 80 11.80 -10.04 17.92
C ASN A 80 10.73 -9.96 19.03
N THR A 81 9.86 -8.94 19.04
CA THR A 81 8.93 -8.66 20.14
C THR A 81 7.44 -8.66 19.76
N THR A 82 7.12 -8.76 18.47
CA THR A 82 5.75 -8.62 17.98
C THR A 82 5.40 -9.69 16.95
N ASN A 83 4.29 -10.42 17.15
CA ASN A 83 3.69 -11.37 16.21
C ASN A 83 3.09 -10.67 14.97
N ILE A 84 3.92 -9.93 14.21
CA ILE A 84 3.49 -9.26 12.99
C ILE A 84 3.43 -10.29 11.87
N THR A 85 2.25 -10.45 11.29
CA THR A 85 2.03 -11.36 10.16
C THR A 85 2.09 -10.60 8.84
N VAL A 86 2.47 -11.30 7.77
CA VAL A 86 2.45 -10.74 6.40
C VAL A 86 1.07 -10.19 6.03
N PRO A 87 -0.06 -10.89 6.26
CA PRO A 87 -1.39 -10.33 5.98
C PRO A 87 -1.66 -9.03 6.74
N ALA A 88 -1.20 -8.90 8.00
CA ALA A 88 -1.35 -7.67 8.77
C ALA A 88 -0.56 -6.50 8.15
N VAL A 89 0.65 -6.76 7.65
CA VAL A 89 1.44 -5.77 6.90
C VAL A 89 0.71 -5.32 5.64
N ILE A 90 0.25 -6.26 4.82
CA ILE A 90 -0.46 -5.94 3.59
C ILE A 90 -1.69 -5.10 3.92
N LYS A 91 -2.49 -5.53 4.90
CA LYS A 91 -3.69 -4.83 5.33
C LYS A 91 -3.39 -3.40 5.80
N PHE A 92 -2.40 -3.22 6.66
CA PHE A 92 -2.04 -1.89 7.20
C PHE A 92 -1.80 -0.87 6.08
N TYR A 93 -0.94 -1.21 5.11
CA TYR A 93 -0.63 -0.30 4.01
C TYR A 93 -1.76 -0.18 2.99
N SER A 94 -2.53 -1.25 2.74
CA SER A 94 -3.69 -1.20 1.83
C SER A 94 -4.80 -0.32 2.38
N ASP A 95 -5.12 -0.42 3.66
CA ASP A 95 -6.12 0.44 4.32
C ASP A 95 -5.73 1.91 4.18
N ASP A 96 -4.44 2.22 4.38
CA ASP A 96 -3.91 3.56 4.27
C ASP A 96 -3.96 4.08 2.81
N ASN A 97 -3.62 3.24 1.82
CA ASN A 97 -3.73 3.59 0.40
C ASN A 97 -5.17 3.82 -0.03
N ASP A 98 -6.13 3.00 0.43
CA ASP A 98 -7.54 3.13 0.10
C ASP A 98 -8.12 4.47 0.53
N VAL A 99 -7.73 4.97 1.71
CA VAL A 99 -8.08 6.32 2.18
C VAL A 99 -7.59 7.39 1.22
N ILE A 100 -6.31 7.32 0.87
CA ILE A 100 -5.65 8.30 0.01
C ILE A 100 -6.27 8.28 -1.40
N ILE A 101 -6.58 7.09 -1.92
CA ILE A 101 -7.28 6.91 -3.20
C ILE A 101 -8.68 7.53 -3.15
N LYS A 102 -9.43 7.32 -2.06
CA LYS A 102 -10.76 7.94 -1.88
C LYS A 102 -10.68 9.48 -1.86
N TRP A 103 -9.66 10.06 -1.24
CA TRP A 103 -9.42 11.51 -1.31
C TRP A 103 -9.19 11.99 -2.73
N VAL A 104 -8.37 11.26 -3.52
CA VAL A 104 -8.18 11.56 -4.95
C VAL A 104 -9.52 11.50 -5.70
N GLY A 105 -10.31 10.45 -5.49
CA GLY A 105 -11.63 10.31 -6.10
C GLY A 105 -12.59 11.48 -5.78
N ARG A 106 -12.65 11.91 -4.52
CA ARG A 106 -13.49 13.06 -4.11
C ARG A 106 -13.02 14.38 -4.71
N ARG A 107 -11.72 14.64 -4.74
CA ARG A 107 -11.17 15.85 -5.39
C ARG A 107 -11.50 15.91 -6.87
N ILE A 108 -11.46 14.76 -7.53
CA ILE A 108 -11.87 14.65 -8.93
C ILE A 108 -13.35 15.06 -9.03
N GLN A 109 -14.24 14.62 -8.12
CA GLN A 109 -15.70 14.89 -8.19
C GLN A 109 -16.04 16.38 -8.14
N TYR A 110 -15.20 17.18 -7.48
CA TYR A 110 -15.36 18.63 -7.43
C TYR A 110 -14.84 19.37 -8.68
N SER A 111 -14.27 18.66 -9.66
CA SER A 111 -13.81 19.25 -10.93
C SER A 111 -15.00 19.73 -11.77
N LYS A 112 -15.01 21.03 -12.12
CA LYS A 112 -16.11 21.68 -12.86
C LYS A 112 -16.06 21.48 -14.38
N SER A 113 -14.97 20.95 -14.94
CA SER A 113 -14.77 20.78 -16.38
C SER A 113 -15.00 19.33 -16.81
N SER A 114 -15.89 19.11 -17.78
CA SER A 114 -16.28 17.77 -18.25
C SER A 114 -15.15 17.00 -18.93
N GLU A 115 -14.28 17.68 -19.68
CA GLU A 115 -13.13 17.04 -20.33
C GLU A 115 -12.02 16.71 -19.32
N LEU A 116 -11.72 17.66 -18.42
CA LEU A 116 -10.75 17.42 -17.35
C LEU A 116 -11.21 16.28 -16.42
N TRP A 117 -12.50 16.23 -16.11
CA TRP A 117 -13.11 15.17 -15.33
C TRP A 117 -12.89 13.78 -15.96
N LYS A 118 -13.09 13.63 -17.28
CA LYS A 118 -12.84 12.35 -17.98
C LYS A 118 -11.39 11.89 -17.86
N THR A 119 -10.44 12.79 -18.10
CA THR A 119 -9.00 12.49 -17.96
C THR A 119 -8.64 12.11 -16.53
N LEU A 120 -9.15 12.85 -15.55
CA LEU A 120 -8.91 12.57 -14.14
C LEU A 120 -9.54 11.24 -13.69
N MET A 121 -10.73 10.91 -14.19
CA MET A 121 -11.37 9.62 -13.92
C MET A 121 -10.56 8.45 -14.50
N GLY A 122 -10.02 8.58 -15.71
CA GLY A 122 -9.11 7.59 -16.29
C GLY A 122 -7.86 7.39 -15.43
N TYR A 123 -7.28 8.48 -14.92
CA TYR A 123 -6.15 8.42 -13.99
C TYR A 123 -6.52 7.75 -12.66
N TYR A 124 -7.71 8.04 -12.11
CA TYR A 124 -8.23 7.39 -10.90
C TYR A 124 -8.40 5.87 -11.08
N MET A 125 -8.98 5.43 -12.19
CA MET A 125 -9.11 4.01 -12.53
C MET A 125 -7.75 3.31 -12.64
N LEU A 126 -6.75 4.00 -13.20
CA LEU A 126 -5.38 3.48 -13.27
C LEU A 126 -4.77 3.30 -11.88
N ILE A 127 -4.97 4.25 -10.97
CA ILE A 127 -4.50 4.13 -9.58
C ILE A 127 -5.15 2.92 -8.88
N LEU A 128 -6.48 2.77 -8.99
CA LEU A 128 -7.20 1.63 -8.42
C LEU A 128 -6.66 0.30 -8.95
N SER A 129 -6.44 0.22 -10.26
CA SER A 129 -5.89 -0.98 -10.91
C SER A 129 -4.48 -1.30 -10.41
N LYS A 130 -3.63 -0.27 -10.22
CA LYS A 130 -2.28 -0.44 -9.65
C LYS A 130 -2.32 -0.92 -8.21
N GLU A 131 -3.26 -0.41 -7.41
CA GLU A 131 -3.41 -0.82 -6.01
C GLU A 131 -3.77 -2.31 -5.90
N GLN A 132 -4.79 -2.76 -6.65
CA GLN A 132 -5.20 -4.16 -6.68
C GLN A 132 -4.06 -5.08 -7.15
N ALA A 133 -3.38 -4.73 -8.25
CA ALA A 133 -2.23 -5.49 -8.72
C ALA A 133 -1.06 -5.50 -7.72
N GLY A 134 -0.91 -4.42 -6.93
CA GLY A 134 0.06 -4.32 -5.86
C GLY A 134 -0.25 -5.24 -4.67
N VAL A 135 -1.53 -5.37 -4.30
CA VAL A 135 -1.99 -6.31 -3.26
C VAL A 135 -1.75 -7.76 -3.72
N GLU A 136 -2.15 -8.09 -4.94
CA GLU A 136 -1.93 -9.42 -5.54
C GLU A 136 -0.45 -9.77 -5.58
N ARG A 137 0.42 -8.82 -5.98
CA ARG A 137 1.87 -9.03 -5.98
C ARG A 137 2.40 -9.29 -4.57
N ALA A 138 1.98 -8.52 -3.57
CA ALA A 138 2.45 -8.70 -2.21
C ALA A 138 2.05 -10.07 -1.64
N LEU A 139 0.81 -10.48 -1.86
CA LEU A 139 0.33 -11.82 -1.50
C LEU A 139 1.12 -12.91 -2.26
N GLY A 140 1.26 -12.77 -3.57
CA GLY A 140 1.99 -13.71 -4.42
C GLY A 140 3.47 -13.85 -4.07
N SER A 141 4.19 -12.74 -3.83
CA SER A 141 5.60 -12.79 -3.44
C SER A 141 5.79 -13.49 -2.09
N THR A 142 4.85 -13.31 -1.18
CA THR A 142 4.90 -13.97 0.13
C THR A 142 4.58 -15.46 0.04
N PHE A 143 3.66 -15.85 -0.84
CA PHE A 143 3.40 -17.25 -1.19
C PHE A 143 4.67 -17.94 -1.70
N TYR A 144 5.36 -17.35 -2.68
CA TYR A 144 6.60 -17.91 -3.22
C TYR A 144 7.72 -17.99 -2.16
N ALA A 145 7.79 -17.01 -1.24
CA ALA A 145 8.80 -17.00 -0.19
C ALA A 145 8.54 -18.02 0.93
N GLN A 146 7.27 -18.32 1.23
CA GLN A 146 6.87 -19.22 2.33
C GLN A 146 6.67 -20.68 1.90
N GLY A 147 6.58 -20.96 0.59
CA GLY A 147 6.54 -22.32 0.05
C GLY A 147 5.20 -23.05 0.20
N GLU A 148 4.25 -22.59 1.03
CA GLU A 148 2.94 -23.23 1.22
C GLU A 148 1.81 -22.22 1.49
N TYR A 149 0.60 -22.55 1.01
CA TYR A 149 -0.63 -21.78 1.20
C TYR A 149 -1.38 -22.30 2.44
N ASN A 150 -1.64 -21.44 3.43
CA ASN A 150 -2.69 -21.71 4.44
C ASN A 150 -4.02 -21.07 4.02
N LEU A 151 -4.92 -21.88 3.46
CA LEU A 151 -6.27 -21.50 3.03
C LEU A 151 -7.14 -21.31 4.26
N ILE A 152 -7.16 -20.09 4.79
CA ILE A 152 -8.24 -19.67 5.69
C ILE A 152 -8.84 -18.32 5.23
N SER A 153 -9.96 -18.50 4.52
CA SER A 153 -11.14 -17.64 4.34
C SER A 153 -11.03 -16.26 3.65
N SER A 154 -11.03 -16.26 2.31
CA SER A 154 -11.97 -15.47 1.49
C SER A 154 -11.92 -15.97 0.03
N PRO A 155 -13.06 -16.18 -0.67
CA PRO A 155 -13.10 -16.92 -1.92
C PRO A 155 -12.73 -16.02 -3.10
N VAL A 156 -11.48 -16.09 -3.54
CA VAL A 156 -11.13 -15.69 -4.91
C VAL A 156 -10.75 -16.97 -5.66
N SER A 157 -11.74 -17.55 -6.34
CA SER A 157 -11.57 -18.71 -7.21
C SER A 157 -10.80 -18.30 -8.47
N PHE A 158 -9.51 -18.64 -8.53
CA PHE A 158 -8.76 -18.60 -9.78
C PHE A 158 -9.05 -19.90 -10.55
N VAL A 159 -9.85 -19.82 -11.61
CA VAL A 159 -10.11 -20.97 -12.50
C VAL A 159 -8.88 -21.19 -13.36
N GLY A 160 -8.01 -22.10 -12.93
CA GLY A 160 -6.91 -22.62 -13.73
C GLY A 160 -7.45 -23.59 -14.78
N PHE A 161 -7.32 -23.23 -16.05
CA PHE A 161 -7.60 -24.13 -17.17
C PHE A 161 -6.45 -25.14 -17.28
N SER A 162 -6.60 -26.33 -16.70
CA SER A 162 -5.69 -27.45 -16.96
C SER A 162 -6.08 -28.07 -18.31
N ARG A 163 -5.26 -27.84 -19.33
CA ARG A 163 -5.31 -28.59 -20.58
C ARG A 163 -4.49 -29.86 -20.35
N THR A 164 -5.16 -30.99 -20.17
CA THR A 164 -4.55 -32.32 -20.32
C THR A 164 -4.37 -32.59 -21.81
N ASP A 165 -3.14 -32.92 -22.18
CA ASP A 165 -2.62 -33.61 -23.36
C ASP A 165 -3.53 -33.79 -24.59
#